data_AF-A0A7X6NG70-F1
#
_entry.id   AF-A0A7X6NG70-F1
#
_cell.length_a   1.000
_cell.length_b   1.000
_cell.length_c   1.000
_cell.angle_alpha   90.00
_cell.angle_beta   90.00
_cell.angle_gamma   90.00
#
_symmetry.space_group_name_H-M   'P 1'
#
loop_
_entity.id
_entity.type
_entity.pdbx_description
1 polymer ?
#
loop_
_entity_poly.entity_id
_entity_poly.type
_entity_poly.pdbx_seq_one_letter_code
_entity_poly.pdbx_strand_id
1 'polypeptide(L)'
;MINNKQKKENNIKLYTYIIFLALTAIKLMHYLFNNYTISDYVLLIVFSILTAIAETFLILLPKIGGVSVSFALTFSAILLTNPLTVSIISAIGMILRCPYVDGKGRVHIFNNPIYKTIFNVSQYIISFGVAGFVYEAIDKSFNLILIFFNPVAATATLVVYILLNTFFMSMLMSILLKEKLVYIWKTNFFSLLVNVILVGLLGIV
;
A
#
# COMPACT_ATOMS: atom_id res chain seq x y z
N MET A 1 -18.27 1.56 29.91
CA MET A 1 -17.60 2.88 30.00
C MET A 1 -16.10 2.69 29.86
N ILE A 2 -15.47 3.21 28.80
CA ILE A 2 -14.02 3.14 28.62
C ILE A 2 -13.38 4.18 29.56
N ASN A 3 -12.49 3.75 30.45
CA ASN A 3 -11.81 4.62 31.40
C ASN A 3 -10.89 5.62 30.65
N ASN A 4 -10.88 6.89 31.05
CA ASN A 4 -10.12 7.97 30.38
C ASN A 4 -8.63 7.65 30.23
N LYS A 5 -8.05 6.91 31.19
CA LYS A 5 -6.66 6.43 31.14
C LYS A 5 -6.43 5.43 29.99
N GLN A 6 -7.35 4.48 29.78
CA GLN A 6 -7.26 3.50 28.69
C GLN A 6 -7.43 4.14 27.31
N LYS A 7 -8.23 5.22 27.20
CA LYS A 7 -8.36 6.00 25.96
C LYS A 7 -7.05 6.73 25.63
N LYS A 8 -6.40 7.32 26.64
CA LYS A 8 -5.12 8.04 26.50
C LYS A 8 -3.97 7.11 26.08
N GLU A 9 -3.83 5.96 26.74
CA GLU A 9 -2.80 4.96 26.40
C GLU A 9 -2.94 4.43 24.96
N ASN A 10 -4.17 4.23 24.48
CA ASN A 10 -4.40 3.75 23.12
C ASN A 10 -4.00 4.79 22.06
N ASN A 11 -4.30 6.07 22.32
CA ASN A 11 -3.89 7.16 21.44
C ASN A 11 -2.37 7.25 21.34
N ILE A 12 -1.65 7.10 22.45
CA ILE A 12 -0.18 7.10 22.45
C ILE A 12 0.34 5.96 21.57
N LYS A 13 -0.12 4.71 21.79
CA LYS A 13 0.29 3.55 20.98
C LYS A 13 0.02 3.78 19.48
N LEU A 14 -1.16 4.30 19.14
CA LEU A 14 -1.55 4.60 17.77
C LEU A 14 -0.60 5.61 17.12
N TYR A 15 -0.38 6.78 17.75
CA TYR A 15 0.48 7.81 17.19
C TYR A 15 1.94 7.38 17.13
N THR A 16 2.45 6.68 18.13
CA THR A 16 3.80 6.10 18.11
C THR A 16 3.99 5.15 16.92
N TYR A 17 3.01 4.29 16.65
CA TYR A 17 3.05 3.38 15.52
C TYR A 17 3.04 4.11 14.17
N ILE A 18 2.17 5.12 14.01
CA ILE A 18 2.09 5.91 12.77
C ILE A 18 3.39 6.70 12.55
N ILE A 19 3.96 7.31 13.60
CA ILE A 19 5.24 8.03 13.52
C ILE A 19 6.37 7.08 13.14
N PHE A 20 6.43 5.89 13.73
CA PHE A 20 7.43 4.88 13.38
C PHE A 20 7.36 4.49 11.90
N LEU A 21 6.16 4.25 11.37
CA LEU A 21 5.97 3.98 9.94
C LEU A 21 6.37 5.16 9.07
N ALA A 22 5.99 6.38 9.46
CA ALA A 22 6.35 7.59 8.72
C ALA A 22 7.86 7.79 8.63
N LEU A 23 8.59 7.63 9.74
CA LEU A 23 10.05 7.71 9.76
C LEU A 23 10.70 6.61 8.91
N THR A 24 10.15 5.39 8.95
CA THR A 24 10.62 4.27 8.13
C THR A 24 10.42 4.55 6.63
N ALA A 25 9.25 5.09 6.26
CA ALA A 25 8.95 5.49 4.89
C ALA A 25 9.86 6.63 4.41
N ILE A 26 10.11 7.65 5.24
CA ILE A 26 11.03 8.74 4.93
C ILE A 26 12.45 8.21 4.70
N LYS A 27 12.94 7.32 5.58
CA LYS A 27 14.26 6.69 5.43
C LYS A 27 14.34 5.87 4.13
N LEU A 28 13.29 5.11 3.80
CA LEU A 28 13.21 4.35 2.56
C LEU A 28 13.23 5.28 1.34
N MET A 29 12.42 6.34 1.33
CA MET A 29 12.40 7.32 0.24
C MET A 29 13.76 8.01 0.07
N HIS A 30 14.42 8.38 1.17
CA HIS A 30 15.76 8.95 1.10
C HIS A 30 16.76 7.98 0.44
N TYR A 31 16.72 6.71 0.82
CA TYR A 31 17.53 5.67 0.17
C TYR A 31 17.18 5.54 -1.33
N LEU A 32 15.89 5.51 -1.66
CA LEU A 32 15.41 5.38 -3.04
C LEU A 32 15.88 6.54 -3.92
N PHE A 33 15.74 7.79 -3.47
CA PHE A 33 16.18 8.97 -4.22
C PHE A 33 17.70 8.99 -4.46
N ASN A 34 18.49 8.40 -3.57
CA ASN A 34 19.94 8.35 -3.72
C ASN A 34 20.43 7.24 -4.67
N ASN A 35 19.62 6.20 -4.90
CA ASN A 35 20.03 5.01 -5.67
C ASN A 35 19.29 4.85 -7.00
N TYR A 36 18.18 5.57 -7.20
CA TYR A 36 17.32 5.44 -8.37
C TYR A 36 17.03 6.80 -9.00
N THR A 37 16.81 6.77 -10.31
CA THR A 37 16.37 7.92 -11.09
C THR A 37 15.02 7.60 -11.74
N ILE A 38 14.23 8.64 -11.98
CA ILE A 38 12.96 8.50 -12.70
C ILE A 38 13.29 8.55 -14.19
N SER A 39 13.11 7.42 -14.88
CA SER A 39 13.40 7.29 -16.32
C SER A 39 12.29 7.86 -17.20
N ASP A 40 11.03 7.72 -16.78
CA ASP A 40 9.86 8.15 -17.54
C ASP A 40 8.89 8.95 -16.66
N TYR A 41 8.91 10.27 -16.83
CA TYR A 41 8.03 11.20 -16.12
C TYR A 41 6.59 11.17 -16.64
N VAL A 42 6.37 10.80 -17.91
CA VAL A 42 5.02 10.69 -18.48
C VAL A 42 4.32 9.51 -17.83
N LEU A 43 4.98 8.35 -17.75
CA LEU A 43 4.47 7.17 -17.06
C LEU A 43 4.18 7.49 -15.59
N LEU A 44 5.11 8.14 -14.89
CA LEU A 44 4.92 8.57 -13.50
C LEU A 44 3.63 9.40 -13.32
N ILE A 45 3.43 10.43 -14.15
CA ILE A 45 2.26 11.31 -14.06
C ILE A 45 0.97 10.53 -14.36
N VAL A 46 0.95 9.79 -15.47
CA VAL A 46 -0.23 9.03 -15.91
C VAL A 46 -0.64 8.00 -14.86
N PHE A 47 0.31 7.17 -14.40
CA PHE A 47 0.01 6.15 -13.39
C PHE A 47 -0.36 6.77 -12.05
N SER A 48 0.21 7.92 -11.66
CA SER A 48 -0.20 8.60 -10.42
C SER A 48 -1.66 9.07 -10.47
N ILE A 49 -2.09 9.64 -11.60
CA ILE A 49 -3.48 10.06 -11.81
C ILE A 49 -4.42 8.85 -11.84
N LEU A 50 -4.09 7.82 -12.62
CA LEU A 50 -4.89 6.60 -12.71
C LEU A 50 -5.00 5.91 -11.35
N THR A 51 -3.90 5.85 -10.59
CA THR A 51 -3.88 5.27 -9.24
C THR A 51 -4.75 6.07 -8.28
N ALA A 52 -4.74 7.42 -8.34
CA ALA A 52 -5.64 8.26 -7.53
C ALA A 52 -7.12 8.06 -7.86
N ILE A 53 -7.44 7.92 -9.15
CA ILE A 53 -8.80 7.61 -9.62
C ILE A 53 -9.21 6.22 -9.12
N ALA A 54 -8.38 5.19 -9.31
CA ALA A 54 -8.67 3.83 -8.87
C ALA A 54 -8.82 3.74 -7.33
N GLU A 55 -7.98 4.44 -6.58
CA GLU A 55 -8.03 4.50 -5.12
C GLU A 55 -9.29 5.24 -4.61
N THR A 56 -9.94 6.05 -5.46
CA THR A 56 -11.25 6.66 -5.17
C THR A 56 -12.38 5.62 -5.21
N PHE A 57 -12.23 4.56 -6.00
CA PHE A 57 -13.18 3.44 -6.08
C PHE A 57 -12.78 2.34 -5.11
N LEU A 58 -12.93 2.60 -3.81
CA LEU A 58 -12.78 1.58 -2.78
C LEU A 58 -13.94 0.57 -2.89
N ILE A 59 -13.63 -0.69 -3.16
CA ILE A 59 -14.61 -1.77 -3.12
C ILE A 59 -14.72 -2.23 -1.67
N LEU A 60 -15.82 -1.86 -0.99
CA LEU A 60 -16.11 -2.29 0.37
C LEU A 60 -16.51 -3.77 0.37
N LEU A 61 -15.77 -4.61 1.11
CA LEU A 61 -16.18 -6.00 1.30
C LEU A 61 -17.15 -6.13 2.49
N PRO A 62 -18.12 -7.07 2.43
CA PRO A 62 -19.21 -7.16 3.39
C PRO A 62 -18.84 -7.34 4.87
N LYS A 63 -17.58 -7.72 5.22
CA LYS A 63 -17.21 -8.07 6.60
C LYS A 63 -15.82 -7.65 7.10
N ILE A 64 -14.89 -7.19 6.24
CA ILE A 64 -13.45 -7.15 6.61
C ILE A 64 -12.71 -5.88 6.13
N GLY A 65 -13.41 -4.93 5.51
CA GLY A 65 -12.80 -3.68 5.00
C GLY A 65 -12.69 -3.65 3.48
N GLY A 66 -12.22 -2.53 2.94
CA GLY A 66 -12.17 -2.29 1.50
C GLY A 66 -10.88 -2.79 0.86
N VAL A 67 -10.98 -3.26 -0.39
CA VAL A 67 -9.83 -3.58 -1.24
C VAL A 67 -9.52 -2.37 -2.11
N SER A 68 -8.24 -2.07 -2.26
CA SER A 68 -7.83 -1.05 -3.21
C SER A 68 -7.78 -1.60 -4.63
N VAL A 69 -8.56 -0.98 -5.51
CA VAL A 69 -8.52 -1.20 -6.97
C VAL A 69 -7.21 -0.70 -7.57
N SER A 70 -6.56 0.27 -6.92
CA SER A 70 -5.29 0.86 -7.39
C SER A 70 -4.12 -0.13 -7.34
N PHE A 71 -4.31 -1.28 -6.68
CA PHE A 71 -3.33 -2.34 -6.63
C PHE A 71 -2.89 -2.82 -8.02
N ALA A 72 -3.83 -3.08 -8.94
CA ALA A 72 -3.48 -3.56 -10.29
C ALA A 72 -2.55 -2.57 -11.01
N LEU A 73 -2.92 -1.29 -11.01
CA LEU A 73 -2.14 -0.22 -11.64
C LEU A 73 -0.76 -0.07 -10.98
N THR A 74 -0.71 -0.10 -9.65
CA THR A 74 0.55 0.06 -8.92
C THR A 74 1.45 -1.16 -9.11
N PHE A 75 0.87 -2.36 -9.21
CA PHE A 75 1.59 -3.59 -9.54
C PHE A 75 2.15 -3.53 -10.96
N SER A 76 1.36 -3.13 -11.97
CA SER A 76 1.88 -2.90 -13.33
C SER A 76 3.00 -1.85 -13.34
N ALA A 77 2.90 -0.80 -12.52
CA ALA A 77 3.97 0.18 -12.38
C ALA A 77 5.25 -0.43 -11.78
N ILE A 78 5.17 -1.43 -10.89
CA ILE A 78 6.37 -2.17 -10.45
C ILE A 78 7.02 -2.87 -11.63
N LEU A 79 6.24 -3.57 -12.46
CA LEU A 79 6.76 -4.34 -13.58
C LEU A 79 7.42 -3.46 -14.65
N LEU A 80 6.93 -2.23 -14.83
CA LEU A 80 7.36 -1.30 -15.86
C LEU A 80 8.43 -0.30 -15.41
N THR A 81 8.67 -0.17 -14.10
CA THR A 81 9.53 0.90 -13.56
C THR A 81 10.46 0.39 -12.47
N ASN A 82 10.89 1.28 -11.58
CA ASN A 82 11.82 0.99 -10.50
C ASN A 82 11.17 1.30 -9.13
N PRO A 83 11.81 0.86 -8.03
CA PRO A 83 11.26 1.00 -6.68
C PRO A 83 10.95 2.46 -6.29
N LEU A 84 11.68 3.45 -6.82
CA LEU A 84 11.44 4.87 -6.53
C LEU A 84 10.15 5.34 -7.22
N THR A 85 10.03 5.10 -8.53
CA THR A 85 8.88 5.54 -9.32
C THR A 85 7.57 4.95 -8.78
N VAL A 86 7.52 3.65 -8.49
CA VAL A 86 6.32 3.04 -7.89
C VAL A 86 6.00 3.60 -6.51
N SER A 87 7.01 3.89 -5.69
CA SER A 87 6.79 4.47 -4.35
C SER A 87 6.13 5.85 -4.45
N ILE A 88 6.55 6.67 -5.42
CA ILE A 88 5.93 7.97 -5.69
C ILE A 88 4.50 7.81 -6.23
N ILE A 89 4.28 6.92 -7.22
CA ILE A 89 2.95 6.63 -7.77
C ILE A 89 1.97 6.25 -6.65
N SER A 90 2.37 5.31 -5.78
CA SER A 90 1.53 4.84 -4.69
C SER A 90 1.23 5.93 -3.65
N ALA A 91 2.23 6.78 -3.35
CA ALA A 91 2.06 7.91 -2.43
C ALA A 91 1.10 8.96 -3.01
N ILE A 92 1.28 9.37 -4.26
CA ILE A 92 0.42 10.35 -4.93
C ILE A 92 -1.00 9.81 -5.05
N GLY A 93 -1.15 8.56 -5.49
CA GLY A 93 -2.46 7.90 -5.60
C GLY A 93 -3.23 7.92 -4.26
N MET A 94 -2.53 7.63 -3.16
CA MET A 94 -3.10 7.66 -1.82
C MET A 94 -3.41 9.08 -1.31
N ILE A 95 -2.59 10.08 -1.66
CA ILE A 95 -2.77 11.47 -1.24
C ILE A 95 -3.97 12.11 -1.96
N LEU A 96 -4.11 11.86 -3.26
CA LEU A 96 -5.08 12.51 -4.13
C LEU A 96 -6.43 11.76 -4.24
N ARG A 97 -6.58 10.61 -3.58
CA ARG A 97 -7.84 9.85 -3.59
C ARG A 97 -9.00 10.66 -3.00
N CYS A 98 -10.19 10.45 -3.57
CA CYS A 98 -11.44 11.08 -3.14
C CYS A 98 -12.57 10.06 -2.88
N PRO A 99 -12.36 9.01 -2.07
CA PRO A 99 -13.34 7.95 -1.88
C PRO A 99 -14.65 8.45 -1.27
N TYR A 100 -15.74 7.79 -1.61
CA TYR A 100 -17.04 8.02 -0.97
C TYR A 100 -17.12 7.20 0.32
N VAL A 101 -17.51 7.85 1.42
CA VAL A 101 -17.71 7.22 2.71
C VAL A 101 -19.15 7.48 3.16
N ASP A 102 -19.89 6.41 3.41
CA ASP A 102 -21.28 6.49 3.86
C ASP A 102 -21.42 7.40 5.09
N GLY A 103 -22.37 8.33 5.03
CA GLY A 103 -22.62 9.33 6.07
C GLY A 103 -21.64 10.52 6.12
N LYS A 104 -20.58 10.54 5.30
CA LYS A 104 -19.66 11.69 5.17
C LYS A 104 -19.56 12.26 3.76
N GLY A 105 -19.92 11.48 2.75
CA GLY A 105 -19.76 11.86 1.35
C GLY A 105 -18.33 11.66 0.87
N ARG A 106 -17.86 12.53 -0.04
CA ARG A 106 -16.52 12.44 -0.63
C ARG A 106 -15.46 12.91 0.37
N VAL A 107 -14.52 12.02 0.68
CA VAL A 107 -13.44 12.28 1.64
C VAL A 107 -12.13 12.48 0.88
N HIS A 108 -11.40 13.54 1.19
CA HIS A 108 -10.11 13.92 0.62
C HIS A 108 -9.14 14.40 1.71
N ILE A 109 -7.90 14.71 1.36
CA ILE A 109 -6.86 15.09 2.34
C ILE A 109 -7.28 16.24 3.28
N PHE A 110 -8.01 17.24 2.79
CA PHE A 110 -8.44 18.38 3.60
C PHE A 110 -9.62 18.13 4.54
N ASN A 111 -10.36 17.02 4.40
CA ASN A 111 -11.50 16.69 5.27
C ASN A 111 -11.34 15.34 6.02
N ASN A 112 -10.31 14.58 5.68
CA ASN A 112 -9.93 13.35 6.37
C ASN A 112 -8.93 13.65 7.50
N PRO A 113 -9.01 12.98 8.66
CA PRO A 113 -7.97 13.13 9.68
C PRO A 113 -6.59 12.79 9.13
N ILE A 114 -5.67 13.75 9.21
CA ILE A 114 -4.33 13.71 8.57
C ILE A 114 -3.56 12.44 8.95
N TYR A 115 -3.64 11.99 10.21
CA TYR A 115 -2.93 10.79 10.67
C TYR A 115 -3.32 9.52 9.90
N LYS A 116 -4.56 9.42 9.38
CA LYS A 116 -5.00 8.29 8.54
C LYS A 116 -4.36 8.34 7.16
N THR A 117 -4.21 9.54 6.60
CA THR A 117 -3.52 9.74 5.33
C THR A 117 -2.03 9.45 5.50
N ILE A 118 -1.38 9.99 6.53
CA ILE A 118 0.04 9.72 6.84
C ILE A 118 0.27 8.21 6.95
N PHE A 119 -0.52 7.51 7.78
CA PHE A 119 -0.40 6.06 7.93
C PHE A 119 -0.46 5.34 6.58
N ASN A 120 -1.49 5.60 5.78
CA ASN A 120 -1.69 4.91 4.51
C ASN A 120 -0.59 5.23 3.48
N VAL A 121 -0.16 6.49 3.38
CA VAL A 121 0.94 6.87 2.51
C VAL A 121 2.22 6.16 2.93
N SER A 122 2.54 6.17 4.23
CA SER A 122 3.74 5.51 4.75
C SER A 122 3.74 4.01 4.51
N GLN A 123 2.63 3.31 4.80
CA GLN A 123 2.57 1.87 4.55
C GLN A 123 2.57 1.53 3.05
N TYR A 124 2.02 2.38 2.18
CA TYR A 124 2.05 2.16 0.73
C TYR A 124 3.46 2.32 0.18
N ILE A 125 4.16 3.40 0.56
CA ILE A 125 5.58 3.59 0.20
C ILE A 125 6.41 2.38 0.62
N ILE A 126 6.25 1.90 1.87
CA ILE A 126 7.01 0.74 2.34
C ILE A 126 6.61 -0.53 1.59
N SER A 127 5.32 -0.81 1.46
CA SER A 127 4.84 -2.06 0.86
C SER A 127 5.18 -2.15 -0.63
N PHE A 128 4.89 -1.10 -1.41
CA PHE A 128 5.16 -1.07 -2.84
C PHE A 128 6.64 -0.81 -3.14
N GLY A 129 7.33 0.03 -2.37
CA GLY A 129 8.76 0.26 -2.54
C GLY A 129 9.58 -0.99 -2.29
N VAL A 130 9.34 -1.70 -1.18
CA VAL A 130 10.02 -2.97 -0.87
C VAL A 130 9.64 -4.07 -1.88
N ALA A 131 8.37 -4.15 -2.29
CA ALA A 131 7.97 -5.09 -3.34
C ALA A 131 8.67 -4.79 -4.66
N GLY A 132 8.82 -3.52 -5.05
CA GLY A 132 9.59 -3.10 -6.22
C GLY A 132 11.07 -3.51 -6.12
N PHE A 133 11.69 -3.33 -4.95
CA PHE A 133 13.07 -3.79 -4.72
C PHE A 133 13.23 -5.28 -4.95
N VAL A 134 12.29 -6.07 -4.44
CA VAL A 134 12.29 -7.52 -4.60
C VAL A 134 12.12 -7.91 -6.06
N TYR A 135 11.22 -7.23 -6.79
CA TYR A 135 11.06 -7.42 -8.22
C TYR A 135 12.39 -7.24 -8.94
N GLU A 136 13.01 -6.07 -8.79
CA GLU A 136 14.25 -5.72 -9.49
C GLU A 136 15.41 -6.66 -9.12
N ALA A 137 15.53 -7.03 -7.84
CA ALA A 137 16.60 -7.93 -7.39
C ALA A 137 16.49 -9.32 -8.02
N ILE A 138 15.27 -9.86 -8.13
CA ILE A 138 15.03 -11.19 -8.71
C ILE A 138 15.10 -11.10 -10.24
N ASP A 139 14.52 -10.07 -10.84
CA ASP A 139 14.51 -9.87 -12.29
C ASP A 139 15.93 -9.77 -12.86
N LYS A 140 16.82 -9.00 -12.22
CA LYS A 140 18.24 -8.94 -12.59
C LYS A 140 18.99 -10.27 -12.39
N SER A 141 18.54 -11.11 -11.46
CA SER A 141 19.20 -12.38 -11.14
C SER A 141 18.82 -13.51 -12.09
N PHE A 142 17.64 -13.43 -12.71
CA PHE A 142 17.10 -14.47 -13.58
C PHE A 142 16.75 -13.90 -14.95
N ASN A 143 17.65 -14.04 -15.93
CA ASN A 143 17.34 -13.82 -17.34
C ASN A 143 16.43 -14.95 -17.85
N LEU A 144 15.12 -14.87 -17.56
CA LEU A 144 14.13 -15.74 -18.18
C LEU A 144 13.93 -15.35 -19.64
N ILE A 145 13.59 -16.34 -20.48
CA ILE A 145 13.36 -16.20 -21.93
C ILE A 145 12.16 -15.28 -22.25
N LEU A 146 11.28 -15.01 -21.28
CA LEU A 146 10.18 -14.06 -21.41
C LEU A 146 10.73 -12.63 -21.33
N ILE A 147 11.02 -12.05 -22.49
CA ILE A 147 11.63 -10.72 -22.68
C ILE A 147 10.88 -9.59 -21.95
N PHE A 148 9.59 -9.77 -21.64
CA PHE A 148 8.72 -8.71 -21.10
C PHE A 148 8.22 -8.97 -19.66
N PHE A 149 8.43 -10.17 -19.10
CA PHE A 149 7.82 -10.54 -17.82
C PHE A 149 8.56 -11.68 -17.15
N ASN A 150 9.04 -11.45 -15.93
CA ASN A 150 9.58 -12.49 -15.08
C ASN A 150 8.52 -12.98 -14.08
N PRO A 151 7.87 -14.14 -14.33
CA PRO A 151 6.81 -14.65 -13.46
C PRO A 151 7.27 -14.93 -12.03
N VAL A 152 8.55 -15.30 -11.86
CA VAL A 152 9.12 -15.59 -10.54
C VAL A 152 9.28 -14.29 -9.75
N ALA A 153 9.86 -13.25 -10.37
CA ALA A 153 9.98 -11.93 -9.76
C ALA A 153 8.59 -11.35 -9.43
N ALA A 154 7.64 -11.42 -10.37
CA ALA A 154 6.28 -10.95 -10.18
C ALA A 154 5.58 -11.67 -9.00
N THR A 155 5.70 -12.98 -8.91
CA THR A 155 5.11 -13.76 -7.80
C THR A 155 5.73 -13.40 -6.46
N ALA A 156 7.05 -13.25 -6.40
CA ALA A 156 7.74 -12.84 -5.18
C ALA A 156 7.31 -11.44 -4.73
N THR A 157 7.18 -10.50 -5.67
CA THR A 157 6.66 -9.15 -5.46
C THR A 157 5.24 -9.16 -4.88
N LEU A 158 4.34 -9.99 -5.44
CA LEU A 158 2.97 -10.15 -4.93
C LEU A 158 2.98 -10.63 -3.47
N VAL A 159 3.78 -11.66 -3.17
CA VAL A 159 3.87 -12.23 -1.81
C VAL A 159 4.38 -11.18 -0.82
N VAL A 160 5.44 -10.45 -1.16
CA VAL A 160 6.02 -9.42 -0.29
C VAL A 160 5.03 -8.29 -0.05
N TYR A 161 4.34 -7.81 -1.09
CA TYR A 161 3.31 -6.79 -0.94
C TYR A 161 2.19 -7.26 -0.01
N ILE A 162 1.62 -8.45 -0.24
CA ILE A 162 0.52 -8.98 0.58
C ILE A 162 0.95 -9.07 2.03
N LEU A 163 2.14 -9.61 2.32
CA LEU A 163 2.64 -9.76 3.67
C LEU A 163 2.79 -8.40 4.38
N LEU A 164 3.45 -7.44 3.74
CA LEU A 164 3.68 -6.12 4.34
C LEU A 164 2.37 -5.34 4.52
N ASN A 165 1.54 -5.26 3.49
CA ASN A 165 0.27 -4.52 3.54
C ASN A 165 -0.66 -5.09 4.61
N THR A 166 -0.86 -6.41 4.62
CA THR A 166 -1.74 -7.05 5.61
C THR A 166 -1.18 -6.93 7.01
N PHE A 167 0.14 -7.03 7.20
CA PHE A 167 0.77 -6.86 8.49
C PHE A 167 0.55 -5.45 9.04
N PHE A 168 0.84 -4.40 8.26
CA PHE A 168 0.70 -3.02 8.71
C PHE A 168 -0.74 -2.64 9.01
N MET A 169 -1.68 -3.05 8.15
CA MET A 169 -3.11 -2.84 8.36
C MET A 169 -3.62 -3.59 9.59
N SER A 170 -3.18 -4.84 9.79
CA SER A 170 -3.63 -5.66 10.93
C SER A 170 -3.07 -5.15 12.25
N MET A 171 -1.85 -4.63 12.26
CA MET A 171 -1.26 -3.96 13.42
C MET A 171 -2.02 -2.68 13.77
N LEU A 172 -2.38 -1.85 12.78
CA LEU A 172 -3.23 -0.69 13.00
C LEU A 172 -4.58 -1.11 13.62
N MET A 173 -5.24 -2.09 13.02
CA MET A 173 -6.55 -2.56 13.48
C MET A 173 -6.47 -3.23 14.86
N SER A 174 -5.38 -3.91 15.19
CA SER A 174 -5.16 -4.48 16.52
C SER A 174 -5.11 -3.40 17.61
N ILE A 175 -4.46 -2.26 17.31
CA ILE A 175 -4.43 -1.10 18.22
C ILE A 175 -5.82 -0.46 18.34
N LEU A 176 -6.55 -0.31 17.23
CA LEU A 176 -7.86 0.35 17.22
C LEU A 176 -8.96 -0.50 17.89
N LEU A 177 -9.00 -1.80 17.59
CA LEU A 177 -10.03 -2.74 18.06
C LEU A 177 -9.67 -3.40 19.39
N LYS A 178 -8.41 -3.29 19.85
CA LYS A 178 -7.87 -3.99 21.03
C LYS A 178 -7.97 -5.52 20.94
N GLU A 179 -7.90 -6.02 19.72
CA GLU A 179 -7.95 -7.44 19.39
C GLU A 179 -6.54 -7.99 19.10
N LYS A 180 -6.36 -9.31 19.23
CA LYS A 180 -5.06 -9.94 19.00
C LYS A 180 -4.60 -9.78 17.55
N LEU A 181 -3.37 -9.30 17.34
CA LEU A 181 -2.78 -9.10 16.00
C LEU A 181 -2.91 -10.33 15.11
N VAL A 182 -2.55 -11.52 15.62
CA VAL A 182 -2.58 -12.77 14.84
C VAL A 182 -3.98 -13.09 14.33
N TYR A 183 -5.01 -12.82 15.12
CA TYR A 183 -6.41 -13.07 14.73
C TYR A 183 -6.83 -12.14 13.59
N ILE A 184 -6.56 -10.86 13.72
CA ILE A 184 -6.85 -9.86 12.67
C ILE A 184 -6.03 -10.15 11.42
N TRP A 185 -4.75 -10.48 11.59
CA TRP A 185 -3.83 -10.70 10.47
C TRP A 185 -4.20 -11.91 9.65
N LYS A 186 -4.56 -13.04 10.27
CA LYS A 186 -5.08 -14.21 9.54
C LYS A 186 -6.32 -13.83 8.72
N THR A 187 -7.26 -13.12 9.34
CA THR A 187 -8.51 -12.71 8.68
C THR A 187 -8.27 -11.77 7.49
N ASN A 188 -7.41 -10.77 7.67
CA ASN A 188 -7.03 -9.82 6.61
C ASN A 188 -6.20 -10.47 5.52
N PHE A 189 -5.29 -11.39 5.86
CA PHE A 189 -4.42 -12.07 4.91
C PHE A 189 -5.22 -12.91 3.92
N PHE A 190 -6.16 -13.74 4.40
CA PHE A 190 -7.03 -14.52 3.52
C PHE A 190 -7.88 -13.64 2.61
N SER A 191 -8.44 -12.56 3.16
CA SER A 191 -9.22 -11.61 2.37
C SER A 191 -8.37 -10.96 1.27
N LEU A 192 -7.20 -10.42 1.61
CA LEU A 192 -6.35 -9.75 0.61
C LEU A 192 -5.82 -10.73 -0.44
N LEU A 193 -5.44 -11.95 -0.05
CA LEU A 193 -4.94 -12.97 -0.97
C LEU A 193 -5.94 -13.25 -2.09
N VAL A 194 -7.22 -13.49 -1.75
CA VAL A 194 -8.28 -13.74 -2.75
C VAL A 194 -8.42 -12.56 -3.69
N ASN A 195 -8.41 -11.34 -3.16
CA ASN A 195 -8.63 -10.14 -3.97
C ASN A 195 -7.43 -9.77 -4.83
N VAL A 196 -6.21 -9.91 -4.32
CA VAL A 196 -4.99 -9.67 -5.09
C VAL A 196 -4.84 -10.68 -6.21
N ILE A 197 -5.24 -11.93 -6.01
CA ILE A 197 -5.27 -12.91 -7.12
C ILE A 197 -6.29 -12.46 -8.18
N LEU A 198 -7.50 -12.05 -7.79
CA LEU A 198 -8.54 -11.65 -8.75
C LEU A 198 -8.22 -10.33 -9.48
N VAL A 199 -7.69 -9.33 -8.77
CA VAL A 199 -7.41 -7.99 -9.28
C VAL A 199 -6.01 -7.90 -9.89
N GLY A 200 -5.02 -8.60 -9.34
CA GLY A 200 -3.65 -8.64 -9.87
C GLY A 200 -3.56 -9.29 -11.24
N LEU A 201 -4.43 -10.27 -11.54
CA LEU A 201 -4.56 -10.81 -12.90
C LEU A 201 -4.97 -9.75 -13.92
N LEU A 202 -5.76 -8.73 -13.53
CA LEU A 202 -6.11 -7.62 -14.42
C LEU A 202 -4.92 -6.70 -14.74
N GLY A 203 -3.89 -6.67 -13.88
CA GLY A 203 -2.70 -5.85 -14.10
C GLY A 203 -1.63 -6.50 -15.00
N ILE A 204 -1.80 -7.78 -15.35
CA ILE A 204 -0.90 -8.55 -16.23
C ILE A 204 -1.38 -8.51 -17.70
N VAL A 205 -2.67 -8.22 -17.95
CA VAL A 205 -3.31 -8.20 -19.28
C VAL A 205 -3.15 -6.86 -19.96
#